data_AF-A0A0K6I8Z9-F1
#
_entry.id   AF-A0A0K6I8Z9-F1
#
_cell.length_a   1.000
_cell.length_b   1.000
_cell.length_c   1.000
_cell.angle_alpha   90.00
_cell.angle_beta   90.00
_cell.angle_gamma   90.00
#
_symmetry.space_group_name_H-M   'P 1'
#
loop_
_entity.id
_entity.type
_entity.pdbx_description
1 polymer ?
#
loop_
_entity_poly.entity_id
_entity_poly.type
_entity_poly.pdbx_seq_one_letter_code
_entity_poly.pdbx_strand_id
1 'polypeptide(L)'
;MKAPPPKTMAPDDEADRAFMRLALDQAQNAWLLGEVPVGAVIVKDGVVIATGYNRPIGDHDPTAHAEIVALRQAATLLGNYRLPECTLYVTLEPCAMCAMALLHARFARVVFGARDPKTGAAGSVVDLFADPRLNHHCDVTAEVEQAACSALLQDFFRALRLAQKQPAHPAHDARLSGIEVTELDIEPPIS
;
A
#
# COMPACT_ATOMS: atom_id res chain seq x y z
N MET A 1 -10.63 -19.64 -21.13
CA MET A 1 -10.98 -18.34 -21.75
C MET A 1 -9.98 -17.32 -21.26
N LYS A 2 -9.27 -16.61 -22.17
CA LYS A 2 -8.36 -15.53 -21.77
C LYS A 2 -9.19 -14.38 -21.21
N ALA A 3 -8.84 -13.87 -20.03
CA ALA A 3 -9.43 -12.64 -19.51
C ALA A 3 -9.16 -11.51 -20.52
N PRO A 4 -10.13 -10.61 -20.76
CA PRO A 4 -9.90 -9.42 -21.58
C PRO A 4 -8.76 -8.58 -20.98
N PRO A 5 -7.99 -7.84 -21.79
CA PRO A 5 -6.94 -6.96 -21.28
C PRO A 5 -7.55 -5.93 -20.32
N PRO A 6 -6.83 -5.55 -19.24
CA PRO A 6 -7.34 -4.65 -18.24
C PRO A 6 -7.73 -3.32 -18.87
N LYS A 7 -8.93 -2.82 -18.54
CA LYS A 7 -9.40 -1.51 -19.01
C LYS A 7 -8.85 -0.48 -18.04
N THR A 8 -7.92 0.34 -18.49
CA THR A 8 -7.51 1.56 -17.78
C THR A 8 -8.71 2.50 -17.68
N MET A 9 -9.43 2.45 -16.54
CA MET A 9 -10.43 3.44 -16.17
C MET A 9 -9.73 4.76 -15.81
N ALA A 10 -10.37 5.89 -16.11
CA ALA A 10 -9.79 7.21 -15.87
C ALA A 10 -9.43 7.39 -14.37
N PRO A 11 -8.22 7.87 -14.04
CA PRO A 11 -7.66 7.88 -12.68
C PRO A 11 -8.30 8.88 -11.68
N ASP A 12 -9.48 9.44 -11.98
CA ASP A 12 -10.04 10.61 -11.28
C ASP A 12 -11.52 10.48 -10.87
N ASP A 13 -12.01 9.25 -10.63
CA ASP A 13 -13.32 9.07 -10.01
C ASP A 13 -13.30 9.62 -8.56
N GLU A 14 -14.29 10.43 -8.20
CA GLU A 14 -14.44 10.94 -6.82
C GLU A 14 -14.54 9.78 -5.81
N ALA A 15 -15.12 8.65 -6.22
CA ALA A 15 -15.16 7.45 -5.40
C ALA A 15 -13.75 6.93 -5.07
N ASP A 16 -12.85 6.88 -6.05
CA ASP A 16 -11.49 6.40 -5.84
C ASP A 16 -10.71 7.32 -4.90
N ARG A 17 -10.86 8.65 -5.06
CA ARG A 17 -10.28 9.62 -4.14
C ARG A 17 -10.83 9.46 -2.72
N ALA A 18 -12.13 9.27 -2.57
CA ALA A 18 -12.76 9.07 -1.26
C ALA A 18 -12.22 7.82 -0.55
N PHE A 19 -12.12 6.68 -1.24
CA PHE A 19 -11.55 5.46 -0.65
C PHE A 19 -10.05 5.57 -0.39
N MET A 20 -9.30 6.27 -1.24
CA MET A 20 -7.88 6.51 -1.00
C MET A 20 -7.65 7.40 0.23
N ARG A 21 -8.53 8.38 0.49
CA ARG A 21 -8.49 9.17 1.74
C ARG A 21 -8.72 8.31 2.98
N LEU A 22 -9.61 7.31 2.92
CA LEU A 22 -9.76 6.33 4.00
C LEU A 22 -8.51 5.45 4.17
N ALA A 23 -7.82 5.11 3.08
CA ALA A 23 -6.53 4.42 3.16
C ALA A 23 -5.45 5.32 3.79
N LEU A 24 -5.45 6.62 3.52
CA LEU A 24 -4.57 7.60 4.19
C LEU A 24 -4.84 7.68 5.71
N ASP A 25 -6.09 7.60 6.15
CA ASP A 25 -6.42 7.51 7.58
C ASP A 25 -5.80 6.26 8.23
N GLN A 26 -5.79 5.12 7.51
CA GLN A 26 -5.09 3.92 7.98
C GLN A 26 -3.56 4.09 8.00
N ALA A 27 -2.99 4.79 7.01
CA ALA A 27 -1.57 5.10 6.98
C ALA A 27 -1.15 5.99 8.16
N GLN A 28 -2.02 6.89 8.62
CA GLN A 28 -1.80 7.67 9.84
C GLN A 28 -1.78 6.78 11.09
N ASN A 29 -2.61 5.73 11.16
CA ASN A 29 -2.55 4.76 12.27
C ASN A 29 -1.18 4.06 12.34
N ALA A 30 -0.61 3.68 11.19
CA ALA A 30 0.76 3.15 11.13
C ALA A 30 1.78 4.16 11.65
N TRP A 31 1.72 5.43 11.19
CA TRP A 31 2.60 6.49 11.70
C TRP A 31 2.54 6.59 13.22
N LEU A 32 1.34 6.68 13.79
CA LEU A 32 1.13 6.85 15.24
C LEU A 32 1.75 5.72 16.07
N LEU A 33 1.95 4.54 15.46
CA LEU A 33 2.59 3.38 16.07
C LEU A 33 4.09 3.27 15.76
N GLY A 34 4.66 4.24 15.03
CA GLY A 34 6.06 4.27 14.63
C GLY A 34 6.39 3.37 13.43
N GLU A 35 5.37 2.94 12.69
CA GLU A 35 5.50 2.11 11.49
C GLU A 35 5.55 2.97 10.23
N VAL A 36 6.14 2.44 9.14
CA VAL A 36 6.11 3.10 7.83
C VAL A 36 4.65 3.37 7.43
N PRO A 37 4.26 4.62 7.10
CA PRO A 37 2.85 5.01 6.96
C PRO A 37 2.26 4.56 5.62
N VAL A 38 1.94 3.27 5.54
CA VAL A 38 1.17 2.68 4.43
C VAL A 38 -0.15 2.18 5.00
N GLY A 39 -1.23 2.52 4.32
CA GLY A 39 -2.58 2.15 4.68
C GLY A 39 -3.33 1.58 3.48
N ALA A 40 -4.30 0.75 3.76
CA ALA A 40 -5.12 0.06 2.76
C ALA A 40 -6.56 -0.09 3.22
N VAL A 41 -7.49 -0.04 2.26
CA VAL A 41 -8.89 -0.42 2.44
C VAL A 41 -9.33 -1.33 1.31
N ILE A 42 -10.18 -2.31 1.61
CA ILE A 42 -10.79 -3.19 0.61
C ILE A 42 -12.27 -2.85 0.52
N VAL A 43 -12.73 -2.63 -0.71
CA VAL A 43 -14.10 -2.25 -1.03
C VAL A 43 -14.76 -3.35 -1.85
N LYS A 44 -16.01 -3.67 -1.51
CA LYS A 44 -16.88 -4.53 -2.28
C LYS A 44 -18.26 -3.87 -2.37
N ASP A 45 -18.82 -3.79 -3.57
CA ASP A 45 -20.15 -3.18 -3.82
C ASP A 45 -20.27 -1.74 -3.25
N GLY A 46 -19.19 -0.96 -3.34
CA GLY A 46 -19.12 0.42 -2.85
C GLY A 46 -19.00 0.55 -1.32
N VAL A 47 -18.83 -0.55 -0.59
CA VAL A 47 -18.71 -0.57 0.87
C VAL A 47 -17.32 -1.04 1.29
N VAL A 48 -16.70 -0.36 2.24
CA VAL A 48 -15.44 -0.82 2.87
C VAL A 48 -15.75 -2.05 3.73
N ILE A 49 -15.11 -3.17 3.39
CA ILE A 49 -15.30 -4.44 4.09
C ILE A 49 -14.09 -4.82 4.98
N ALA A 50 -12.93 -4.23 4.73
CA ALA A 50 -11.74 -4.44 5.54
C ALA A 50 -10.78 -3.26 5.44
N THR A 51 -9.95 -3.08 6.48
CA THR A 51 -8.92 -2.06 6.53
C THR A 51 -7.59 -2.67 6.97
N GLY A 52 -6.48 -2.02 6.63
CA GLY A 52 -5.17 -2.46 7.03
C GLY A 52 -4.17 -1.33 7.02
N TYR A 53 -3.15 -1.45 7.85
CA TYR A 53 -2.00 -0.56 7.85
C TYR A 53 -0.75 -1.38 8.16
N ASN A 54 0.41 -0.87 7.76
CA ASN A 54 1.68 -1.53 8.03
C ASN A 54 1.91 -1.65 9.53
N ARG A 55 2.23 -2.86 9.98
CA ARG A 55 2.62 -3.14 11.37
C ARG A 55 3.68 -4.25 11.53
N PRO A 56 4.69 -4.35 10.63
CA PRO A 56 5.67 -5.43 10.70
C PRO A 56 6.55 -5.39 11.96
N ILE A 57 6.84 -4.20 12.51
CA ILE A 57 7.66 -4.07 13.72
C ILE A 57 6.86 -4.51 14.94
N GLY A 58 5.65 -3.97 15.11
CA GLY A 58 4.78 -4.23 16.25
C GLY A 58 4.28 -5.67 16.31
N ASP A 59 3.90 -6.26 15.16
CA ASP A 59 3.41 -7.64 15.11
C ASP A 59 4.56 -8.66 15.00
N HIS A 60 5.81 -8.22 14.86
CA HIS A 60 6.97 -9.08 14.57
C HIS A 60 6.73 -10.02 13.38
N ASP A 61 5.97 -9.53 12.39
CA ASP A 61 5.53 -10.29 11.22
C ASP A 61 6.01 -9.56 9.96
N PRO A 62 7.01 -10.10 9.23
CA PRO A 62 7.53 -9.46 8.03
C PRO A 62 6.48 -9.40 6.90
N THR A 63 5.35 -10.10 7.03
CA THR A 63 4.25 -10.10 6.07
C THR A 63 3.15 -9.11 6.44
N ALA A 64 3.21 -8.43 7.59
CA ALA A 64 2.17 -7.52 8.08
C ALA A 64 2.18 -6.14 7.39
N HIS A 65 2.21 -6.17 6.06
CA HIS A 65 1.95 -5.01 5.21
C HIS A 65 0.45 -4.69 5.17
N ALA A 66 0.10 -3.44 4.90
CA ALA A 66 -1.26 -2.94 4.89
C ALA A 66 -2.20 -3.79 4.01
N GLU A 67 -1.75 -4.18 2.81
CA GLU A 67 -2.50 -4.98 1.86
C GLU A 67 -2.77 -6.39 2.39
N ILE A 68 -1.77 -7.03 3.01
CA ILE A 68 -1.89 -8.37 3.59
C ILE A 68 -2.80 -8.37 4.80
N VAL A 69 -2.68 -7.35 5.65
CA VAL A 69 -3.54 -7.16 6.83
C VAL A 69 -5.00 -7.03 6.40
N ALA A 70 -5.30 -6.13 5.46
CA ALA A 70 -6.65 -5.93 4.94
C ALA A 70 -7.17 -7.21 4.25
N LEU A 71 -6.33 -7.86 3.44
CA LEU A 71 -6.67 -9.08 2.72
C LEU A 71 -7.11 -10.21 3.67
N ARG A 72 -6.34 -10.45 4.73
CA ARG A 72 -6.65 -11.49 5.73
C ARG A 72 -7.98 -11.21 6.42
N GLN A 73 -8.27 -9.95 6.75
CA GLN A 73 -9.56 -9.55 7.32
C GLN A 73 -10.71 -9.78 6.34
N ALA A 74 -10.58 -9.32 5.09
CA ALA A 74 -11.62 -9.48 4.06
C ALA A 74 -11.91 -10.96 3.76
N ALA A 75 -10.86 -11.78 3.62
CA ALA A 75 -11.00 -13.22 3.38
C ALA A 75 -11.72 -13.94 4.53
N THR A 76 -11.41 -13.54 5.77
CA THR A 76 -12.09 -14.07 6.97
C THR A 76 -13.55 -13.65 6.99
N LEU A 77 -13.85 -12.37 6.76
CA LEU A 77 -15.19 -11.82 6.76
C LEU A 77 -16.08 -12.50 5.70
N LEU A 78 -15.54 -12.74 4.51
CA LEU A 78 -16.27 -13.36 3.40
C LEU A 78 -16.23 -14.89 3.42
N GLY A 79 -15.48 -15.50 4.34
CA GLY A 79 -15.31 -16.95 4.42
C GLY A 79 -14.71 -17.56 3.16
N ASN A 80 -13.93 -16.80 2.39
CA ASN A 80 -13.39 -17.21 1.10
C ASN A 80 -12.02 -16.59 0.84
N TYR A 81 -11.07 -17.40 0.38
CA TYR A 81 -9.74 -16.93 0.01
C TYR A 81 -9.72 -16.19 -1.34
N ARG A 82 -10.73 -16.42 -2.18
CA ARG A 82 -10.95 -15.66 -3.41
C ARG A 82 -11.91 -14.51 -3.11
N LEU A 83 -11.47 -13.32 -3.48
CA LEU A 83 -12.16 -12.04 -3.33
C LEU A 83 -12.41 -11.41 -4.70
N PRO A 84 -13.15 -12.10 -5.61
CA PRO A 84 -13.56 -11.48 -6.85
C PRO A 84 -14.45 -10.26 -6.54
N GLU A 85 -14.55 -9.33 -7.48
CA GLU A 85 -15.35 -8.11 -7.36
C GLU A 85 -14.88 -7.13 -6.27
N CYS A 86 -13.80 -7.45 -5.55
CA CYS A 86 -13.19 -6.56 -4.58
C CYS A 86 -12.17 -5.64 -5.26
N THR A 87 -12.14 -4.40 -4.79
CA THR A 87 -11.13 -3.39 -5.14
C THR A 87 -10.27 -3.11 -3.91
N LEU A 88 -8.96 -3.18 -4.05
CA LEU A 88 -8.02 -2.67 -3.05
C LEU A 88 -7.70 -1.21 -3.34
N TYR A 89 -7.70 -0.37 -2.31
CA TYR A 89 -7.07 0.95 -2.32
C TYR A 89 -5.90 0.95 -1.34
N VAL A 90 -4.70 1.34 -1.78
CA VAL A 90 -3.49 1.35 -0.95
C VAL A 90 -2.65 2.61 -1.20
N THR A 91 -2.10 3.22 -0.16
CA THR A 91 -1.43 4.52 -0.29
C THR A 91 -0.08 4.47 -1.01
N LEU A 92 0.54 3.30 -1.12
CA LEU A 92 1.81 3.08 -1.79
C LEU A 92 1.69 1.91 -2.77
N GLU A 93 2.41 1.97 -3.88
CA GLU A 93 2.50 0.89 -4.84
C GLU A 93 2.85 -0.45 -4.15
N PRO A 94 2.08 -1.52 -4.41
CA PRO A 94 2.33 -2.82 -3.78
C PRO A 94 3.69 -3.39 -4.14
N CYS A 95 4.39 -3.96 -3.16
CA CYS A 95 5.60 -4.76 -3.42
C CYS A 95 5.25 -6.13 -4.02
N ALA A 96 6.27 -6.89 -4.44
CA ALA A 96 6.06 -8.20 -5.09
C ALA A 96 5.26 -9.20 -4.24
N MET A 97 5.46 -9.20 -2.91
CA MET A 97 4.69 -10.04 -1.98
C MET A 97 3.20 -9.69 -2.02
N CYS A 98 2.87 -8.41 -1.83
CA CYS A 98 1.50 -7.93 -1.79
C CYS A 98 0.82 -8.11 -3.16
N ALA A 99 1.49 -7.77 -4.24
CA ALA A 99 0.98 -7.95 -5.60
C ALA A 99 0.61 -9.42 -5.88
N MET A 100 1.49 -10.37 -5.56
CA MET A 100 1.17 -11.80 -5.74
C MET A 100 0.04 -12.27 -4.82
N ALA A 101 -0.04 -11.78 -3.58
CA ALA A 101 -1.13 -12.13 -2.67
C ALA A 101 -2.51 -11.67 -3.24
N LEU A 102 -2.58 -10.47 -3.81
CA LEU A 102 -3.79 -9.94 -4.44
C LEU A 102 -4.19 -10.73 -5.69
N LEU A 103 -3.21 -11.10 -6.52
CA LEU A 103 -3.43 -11.97 -7.67
C LEU A 103 -3.93 -13.36 -7.25
N HIS A 104 -3.34 -13.97 -6.21
CA HIS A 104 -3.83 -15.24 -5.63
C HIS A 104 -5.25 -15.13 -5.10
N ALA A 105 -5.60 -14.00 -4.51
CA ALA A 105 -6.93 -13.69 -4.00
C ALA A 105 -7.93 -13.29 -5.11
N ARG A 106 -7.52 -13.18 -6.37
CA ARG A 106 -8.41 -12.90 -7.51
C ARG A 106 -9.13 -11.55 -7.43
N PHE A 107 -8.45 -10.52 -6.91
CA PHE A 107 -8.99 -9.16 -6.89
C PHE A 107 -9.43 -8.72 -8.29
N ALA A 108 -10.50 -7.96 -8.37
CA ALA A 108 -10.95 -7.36 -9.62
C ALA A 108 -10.07 -6.16 -9.99
N ARG A 109 -9.72 -5.33 -9.00
CA ARG A 109 -9.00 -4.09 -9.21
C ARG A 109 -8.07 -3.74 -8.05
N VAL A 110 -6.95 -3.11 -8.36
CA VAL A 110 -6.01 -2.52 -7.42
C VAL A 110 -5.83 -1.05 -7.77
N VAL A 111 -6.02 -0.17 -6.79
CA VAL A 111 -5.84 1.26 -6.90
C VAL A 111 -4.76 1.68 -5.91
N PHE A 112 -3.74 2.38 -6.35
CA PHE A 112 -2.68 2.85 -5.46
C PHE A 112 -2.36 4.33 -5.61
N GLY A 113 -1.81 4.91 -4.55
CA GLY A 113 -1.42 6.31 -4.49
C GLY A 113 -0.01 6.57 -4.99
N ALA A 114 0.97 6.64 -4.10
CA ALA A 114 2.36 6.90 -4.47
C ALA A 114 3.00 5.72 -5.20
N ARG A 115 3.92 5.98 -6.13
CA ARG A 115 4.81 4.96 -6.72
C ARG A 115 5.91 4.58 -5.73
N ASP A 116 6.40 3.35 -5.83
CA ASP A 116 7.58 2.90 -5.09
C ASP A 116 8.71 2.56 -6.08
N PRO A 117 9.64 3.50 -6.34
CA PRO A 117 10.74 3.29 -7.28
C PRO A 117 11.76 2.24 -6.81
N LYS A 118 11.71 1.82 -5.54
CA LYS A 118 12.69 0.87 -4.96
C LYS A 118 12.19 -0.56 -4.96
N THR A 119 10.91 -0.79 -4.69
CA THR A 119 10.38 -2.15 -4.53
C THR A 119 9.02 -2.40 -5.19
N GLY A 120 8.45 -1.38 -5.84
CA GLY A 120 7.13 -1.43 -6.46
C GLY A 120 7.02 -2.49 -7.56
N ALA A 121 5.94 -3.28 -7.50
CA ALA A 121 5.68 -4.41 -8.39
C ALA A 121 4.48 -4.19 -9.33
N ALA A 122 4.02 -2.94 -9.49
CA ALA A 122 2.97 -2.53 -10.41
C ALA A 122 3.49 -1.53 -11.47
N GLY A 123 4.76 -1.69 -11.86
CA GLY A 123 5.39 -0.93 -12.95
C GLY A 123 6.69 -0.22 -12.56
N SER A 124 7.00 -0.03 -11.28
CA SER A 124 8.23 0.68 -10.89
C SER A 124 9.49 -0.16 -11.07
N VAL A 125 9.59 -1.33 -10.41
CA VAL A 125 10.74 -2.25 -10.54
C VAL A 125 10.38 -3.44 -11.42
N VAL A 126 9.18 -3.97 -11.23
CA VAL A 126 8.59 -5.04 -12.02
C VAL A 126 7.10 -4.76 -12.18
N ASP A 127 6.47 -5.32 -13.20
CA ASP A 127 5.02 -5.28 -13.35
C ASP A 127 4.47 -6.71 -13.32
N LEU A 128 4.09 -7.16 -12.13
CA LEU A 128 3.48 -8.48 -11.95
C LEU A 128 2.03 -8.50 -12.44
N PHE A 129 1.34 -7.36 -12.41
CA PHE A 129 -0.04 -7.26 -12.86
C PHE A 129 -0.16 -7.33 -14.39
N ALA A 130 0.87 -6.94 -15.13
CA ALA A 130 0.94 -7.06 -16.58
C ALA A 130 1.61 -8.35 -17.09
N ASP A 131 2.15 -9.22 -16.23
CA ASP A 131 2.86 -10.43 -16.67
C ASP A 131 1.88 -11.46 -17.31
N PRO A 132 1.98 -11.74 -18.62
CA PRO A 132 1.04 -12.64 -19.30
C PRO A 132 1.22 -14.12 -18.93
N ARG A 133 2.28 -14.48 -18.20
CA ARG A 133 2.55 -15.85 -17.75
C ARG A 133 1.71 -16.23 -16.53
N LEU A 134 1.19 -15.23 -15.79
CA LEU A 134 0.37 -15.46 -14.60
C LEU A 134 -1.08 -15.82 -14.98
N ASN A 135 -1.78 -16.52 -14.07
CA ASN A 135 -3.07 -17.13 -14.35
C ASN A 135 -4.30 -16.28 -13.99
N HIS A 136 -4.08 -15.08 -13.44
CA HIS A 136 -5.11 -14.09 -13.12
C HIS A 136 -4.54 -12.70 -13.38
N HIS A 137 -5.40 -11.78 -13.79
CA HIS A 137 -5.08 -10.38 -14.05
C HIS A 137 -6.15 -9.53 -13.39
N CYS A 138 -5.77 -8.38 -12.85
CA CYS A 138 -6.70 -7.40 -12.29
C CYS A 138 -6.45 -6.04 -12.92
N ASP A 139 -7.47 -5.19 -12.93
CA ASP A 139 -7.32 -3.80 -13.36
C ASP A 139 -6.44 -3.04 -12.37
N VAL A 140 -5.53 -2.20 -12.87
CA VAL A 140 -4.65 -1.38 -12.03
C VAL A 140 -4.88 0.10 -12.33
N THR A 141 -5.07 0.89 -11.29
CA THR A 141 -5.12 2.35 -11.36
C THR A 141 -4.05 2.92 -10.44
N ALA A 142 -3.12 3.68 -11.02
CA ALA A 142 -2.01 4.27 -10.31
C ALA A 142 -2.31 5.74 -9.96
N GLU A 143 -1.59 6.27 -8.98
CA GLU A 143 -1.43 7.71 -8.75
C GLU A 143 -2.69 8.46 -8.28
N VAL A 144 -3.63 7.75 -7.65
CA VAL A 144 -4.81 8.36 -7.01
C VAL A 144 -4.39 9.02 -5.69
N GLU A 145 -4.67 10.31 -5.50
CA GLU A 145 -4.21 11.07 -4.33
C GLU A 145 -2.67 10.96 -4.11
N GLN A 146 -1.90 10.84 -5.21
CA GLN A 146 -0.46 10.63 -5.20
C GLN A 146 0.30 11.65 -4.36
N ALA A 147 -0.07 12.93 -4.46
CA ALA A 147 0.60 14.01 -3.74
C ALA A 147 0.46 13.84 -2.21
N ALA A 148 -0.75 13.52 -1.73
CA ALA A 148 -1.00 13.29 -0.30
C ALA A 148 -0.29 12.03 0.21
N CYS A 149 -0.34 10.95 -0.58
CA CYS A 149 0.34 9.70 -0.24
C CYS A 149 1.87 9.87 -0.16
N SER A 150 2.46 10.55 -1.14
CA SER A 150 3.91 10.82 -1.18
C SER A 150 4.34 11.72 -0.03
N ALA A 151 3.57 12.79 0.25
CA ALA A 151 3.87 13.72 1.33
C ALA A 151 3.91 13.01 2.69
N LEU A 152 2.93 12.16 2.99
CA LEU A 152 2.89 11.42 4.25
C LEU A 152 4.15 10.54 4.46
N LEU A 153 4.58 9.82 3.41
CA LEU A 153 5.76 8.96 3.48
C LEU A 153 7.05 9.79 3.65
N GLN A 154 7.20 10.87 2.90
CA GLN A 154 8.34 11.78 2.99
C GLN A 154 8.46 12.42 4.38
N ASP A 155 7.32 12.86 4.92
CA ASP A 155 7.24 13.52 6.21
C ASP A 155 7.63 12.57 7.35
N PHE A 156 7.23 11.30 7.27
CA PHE A 156 7.62 10.27 8.23
C PHE A 156 9.13 10.03 8.23
N PHE A 157 9.74 9.80 7.07
CA PHE A 157 11.20 9.60 7.00
C PHE A 157 11.99 10.86 7.36
N ARG A 158 11.45 12.05 7.09
CA ARG A 158 12.02 13.31 7.57
C ARG A 158 12.00 13.36 9.11
N ALA A 159 10.88 13.00 9.74
CA ALA A 159 10.77 12.95 11.20
C ALA A 159 11.76 11.93 11.82
N LEU A 160 11.90 10.72 11.24
CA LEU A 160 12.87 9.73 11.70
C LEU A 160 14.31 10.23 11.64
N ARG A 161 14.71 10.87 10.53
CA ARG A 161 16.06 11.44 10.37
C ARG A 161 16.35 12.55 11.37
N LEU A 162 15.35 13.38 11.69
CA LEU A 162 15.48 14.44 12.69
C LEU A 162 15.64 13.86 14.11
N ALA A 163 14.88 12.81 14.44
CA ALA A 163 14.97 12.12 15.72
C ALA A 163 16.36 11.47 15.93
N GLN A 164 16.96 10.89 14.89
CA GLN A 164 18.30 10.30 14.95
C GLN A 164 19.43 11.33 15.14
N LYS A 165 19.23 12.58 14.71
CA LYS A 165 20.23 13.66 14.82
C LYS A 165 20.23 14.35 16.19
N GLN A 166 19.21 14.14 17.02
CA GLN A 166 19.21 14.64 18.39
C GLN A 166 20.08 13.74 19.27
N PRO A 167 21.04 14.31 20.05
CA PRO A 167 21.83 13.52 20.97
C PRO A 167 20.89 12.84 21.98
N ALA A 168 21.05 11.54 22.17
CA ALA A 168 20.23 10.76 23.07
C ALA A 168 20.23 11.38 24.48
N HIS A 169 19.08 11.94 24.89
CA HIS A 169 18.82 12.16 26.31
C HIS A 169 18.61 10.78 26.94
N PRO A 170 19.23 10.43 28.09
CA PRO A 170 19.15 9.10 28.67
C PRO A 170 17.75 8.83 29.24
N ALA A 171 16.83 8.41 28.36
CA ALA A 171 15.57 7.74 28.66
C ALA A 171 15.17 6.97 27.39
N HIS A 172 15.70 5.76 27.26
CA HIS A 172 15.55 4.90 26.08
C HIS A 172 14.11 4.37 25.92
N ASP A 173 13.56 4.50 24.72
CA ASP A 173 12.62 3.54 24.14
C ASP A 173 13.21 3.03 22.82
N ALA A 174 13.55 1.74 22.77
CA ALA A 174 14.44 1.11 21.79
C ALA A 174 13.71 0.58 20.54
N ARG A 175 12.60 1.21 20.12
CA ARG A 175 11.71 0.63 19.09
C ARG A 175 12.03 0.99 17.63
N LEU A 176 12.96 1.91 17.38
CA LEU A 176 13.24 2.43 16.02
C LEU A 176 14.66 2.14 15.51
N SER A 177 15.48 1.35 16.22
CA SER A 177 16.91 1.17 15.89
C SER A 177 17.19 0.24 14.70
N GLY A 178 16.18 -0.21 13.97
CA GLY A 178 16.32 -1.20 12.88
C GLY A 178 15.88 -0.76 11.49
N ILE A 179 15.32 0.44 11.32
CA ILE A 179 14.94 0.95 9.99
C ILE A 179 16.14 1.66 9.39
N GLU A 180 16.89 0.99 8.51
CA GLU A 180 17.84 1.68 7.63
C GLU A 180 17.08 2.62 6.71
N VAL A 181 17.16 3.93 6.98
CA VAL A 181 16.63 4.97 6.11
C VAL A 181 17.52 5.02 4.87
N THR A 182 17.31 4.13 3.90
CA THR A 182 17.92 4.28 2.58
C THR A 182 17.19 5.42 1.87
N GLU A 183 17.94 6.35 1.28
CA GLU A 183 17.45 7.55 0.59
C GLU A 183 16.33 7.20 -0.41
N LEU A 184 15.07 7.49 -0.07
CA LEU A 184 14.00 7.60 -1.06
C LEU A 184 14.25 8.93 -1.78
N ASP A 185 15.11 8.89 -2.79
CA ASP A 185 15.31 9.99 -3.74
C ASP A 185 14.05 10.09 -4.61
N ILE A 186 13.02 10.69 -4.05
CA ILE A 186 11.87 11.18 -4.82
C ILE A 186 12.33 12.51 -5.40
N GLU A 187 12.98 12.47 -6.57
CA GLU A 187 13.27 13.68 -7.32
C GLU A 187 11.95 14.39 -7.69
N PRO A 188 11.89 15.73 -7.61
CA PRO A 188 10.70 16.48 -7.97
C PRO A 188 10.38 16.32 -9.46
N PRO A 189 9.09 16.42 -9.86
CA PRO A 189 8.71 16.32 -11.26
C PRO A 189 9.40 17.43 -12.07
N ILE A 190 10.08 17.01 -13.14
CA ILE A 190 10.70 17.90 -14.10
C ILE A 190 9.58 18.74 -14.75
N SER A 191 9.77 20.06 -14.73
CA SER A 191 8.88 21.10 -15.28
C SER A 191 8.50 20.90 -16.74
#